data_AF-A0A6A6ENT4-F1
#
_entry.id   AF-A0A6A6ENT4-F1
#
_cell.length_a   1.000
_cell.length_b   1.000
_cell.length_c   1.000
_cell.angle_alpha   90.00
_cell.angle_beta   90.00
_cell.angle_gamma   90.00
#
_symmetry.space_group_name_H-M   'P 1'
#
loop_
_entity.id
_entity.type
_entity.pdbx_description
1 polymer ?
#
loop_
_entity_poly.entity_id
_entity_poly.type
_entity_poly.pdbx_seq_one_letter_code
_entity_poly.pdbx_strand_id
1 'polypeptide(L)' 'QLPSLPHLKTFADAIDITRRPDISYFWVDWLCIMQDSKRDWHRECPQMCDVYESSYCEITATPAMDGAEGRYFE' A
#
# COMPACT_ATOMS: atom_id res chain seq x y z
N GLN A 1 -11.75 -7.16 -12.10
CA GLN A 1 -10.79 -8.13 -11.56
C GLN A 1 -9.46 -7.41 -11.50
N LEU A 2 -8.98 -7.04 -10.30
CA LEU A 2 -7.62 -6.52 -10.16
C LEU A 2 -6.68 -7.58 -10.75
N PRO A 3 -5.77 -7.22 -11.67
CA PRO A 3 -4.78 -8.16 -12.17
C PRO A 3 -4.09 -8.76 -10.95
N SER A 4 -3.87 -10.06 -10.96
CA SER A 4 -3.39 -10.85 -9.83
C SER A 4 -2.23 -10.14 -9.09
N LEU A 5 -2.58 -9.42 -8.02
CA LEU A 5 -1.72 -8.87 -6.99
C LEU A 5 -1.05 -9.88 -6.03
N PRO A 6 -1.35 -11.21 -6.00
CA PRO A 6 -0.82 -12.08 -4.96
C PRO A 6 0.66 -12.43 -5.12
N HIS A 7 1.38 -11.86 -6.09
CA HIS A 7 2.83 -12.08 -6.23
C HIS A 7 3.67 -11.20 -5.29
N LEU A 8 3.08 -10.21 -4.63
CA LEU A 8 3.79 -9.35 -3.69
C LEU A 8 3.32 -9.65 -2.27
N LYS A 9 4.17 -10.33 -1.50
CA LYS A 9 3.91 -10.73 -0.11
C LYS A 9 3.46 -9.55 0.74
N THR A 10 4.01 -8.35 0.51
CA THR A 10 3.65 -7.14 1.25
C THR A 10 2.16 -6.80 1.16
N PHE A 11 1.51 -7.04 0.02
CA PHE A 11 0.06 -6.80 -0.12
C PHE A 11 -0.78 -7.85 0.59
N ALA A 12 -0.37 -9.13 0.49
CA ALA A 12 -1.05 -10.21 1.20
C ALA A 12 -0.98 -9.99 2.73
N ASP A 13 0.19 -9.60 3.22
CA ASP A 13 0.42 -9.30 4.62
C ASP A 13 -0.38 -8.08 5.07
N ALA A 14 -0.41 -7.01 4.27
CA ALA A 14 -1.23 -5.83 4.55
C ALA A 14 -2.72 -6.19 4.66
N ILE A 15 -3.25 -7.02 3.75
CA ILE A 15 -4.65 -7.49 3.80
C ILE A 15 -4.92 -8.30 5.06
N ASP A 16 -4.01 -9.19 5.47
CA ASP A 16 -4.20 -9.95 6.71
C ASP A 16 -4.18 -9.04 7.95
N ILE A 17 -3.24 -8.09 7.98
CA ILE A 17 -3.10 -7.12 9.07
C ILE A 17 -4.37 -6.26 9.19
N THR A 18 -4.93 -5.76 8.08
CA THR A 18 -6.12 -4.89 8.10
C THR A 18 -7.41 -5.66 8.40
N ARG A 19 -7.48 -6.96 8.12
CA ARG A 19 -8.64 -7.80 8.45
C ARG A 19 -8.81 -8.03 9.94
N ARG A 20 -7.72 -8.07 10.72
CA ARG A 20 -7.78 -8.29 12.18
C ARG A 20 -8.58 -7.20 12.93
N PRO A 21 -8.40 -5.90 12.64
CA PRO A 21 -9.23 -4.82 13.20
C PRO A 21 -10.52 -4.53 12.41
N ASP A 22 -10.94 -5.40 11.47
CA ASP A 22 -12.14 -5.21 10.62
C ASP A 22 -12.07 -3.98 9.68
N ILE A 23 -10.87 -3.65 9.21
CA ILE A 23 -10.66 -2.56 8.24
C ILE A 23 -10.80 -3.13 6.83
N SER A 24 -11.88 -2.74 6.16
CA SER A 24 -12.23 -3.22 4.81
C SER A 24 -11.53 -2.47 3.67
N TYR A 25 -10.91 -1.32 3.95
CA TYR A 25 -10.29 -0.46 2.95
C TYR A 25 -8.90 -0.03 3.42
N PHE A 26 -7.92 -0.15 2.53
CA PHE A 26 -6.59 0.39 2.73
C PHE A 26 -6.14 1.07 1.44
N TRP A 27 -5.30 2.08 1.60
CA TRP A 27 -4.75 2.85 0.50
C TRP A 27 -3.31 2.40 0.24
N VAL A 28 -2.93 2.31 -1.04
CA VAL A 28 -1.57 1.97 -1.47
C VAL A 28 -1.17 2.94 -2.56
N ASP A 29 -0.13 3.71 -2.31
CA ASP A 29 0.44 4.68 -3.24
C ASP A 29 0.74 4.07 -4.61
N TRP A 30 1.31 2.86 -4.66
CA TRP A 30 1.65 2.18 -5.90
C TRP A 30 0.42 1.82 -6.77
N LEU A 31 -0.77 1.71 -6.16
CA LEU A 31 -2.02 1.46 -6.88
C LEU A 31 -2.77 2.74 -7.24
N CYS A 32 -2.59 3.79 -6.45
CA CYS A 32 -3.33 5.03 -6.58
C CYS A 32 -2.57 6.11 -7.37
N ILE A 33 -1.26 5.96 -7.53
CA ILE A 33 -0.39 6.88 -8.27
C ILE A 33 0.28 6.12 -9.42
N MET A 34 -0.05 6.49 -10.65
CA MET A 34 0.56 5.93 -11.84
C MET A 34 2.04 6.32 -11.92
N GLN A 35 2.93 5.37 -11.64
CA GLN A 35 4.37 5.58 -11.51
C GLN A 35 5.05 6.05 -12.81
N ASP A 36 4.48 5.68 -13.96
CA ASP A 36 4.95 6.05 -15.29
C ASP A 36 4.39 7.40 -15.79
N SER A 37 3.47 8.03 -15.04
CA SER A 37 2.79 9.26 -15.42
C SER A 37 3.17 10.42 -14.52
N LYS A 38 4.05 11.30 -15.00
CA LYS A 38 4.38 12.56 -14.31
C LYS A 38 3.15 13.43 -14.03
N ARG A 39 2.18 13.41 -14.94
CA ARG A 39 0.94 14.18 -14.79
C ARG A 39 0.11 13.67 -13.61
N ASP A 40 0.00 12.36 -13.49
CA ASP A 40 -0.74 11.73 -12.40
C ASP A 40 -0.01 11.91 -11.07
N TRP A 41 1.31 11.70 -11.07
CA TRP A 41 2.16 11.97 -9.93
C TRP A 41 1.99 13.40 -9.40
N HIS A 42 2.03 14.43 -10.26
CA HIS A 42 1.82 15.82 -9.84
C HIS A 42 0.44 16.10 -9.25
N ARG A 43 -0.56 15.29 -9.59
CA ARG A 43 -1.93 15.45 -9.10
C ARG A 43 -2.14 14.73 -7.78
N GLU A 44 -1.69 13.49 -7.69
CA GLU A 44 -1.99 12.58 -6.57
C GLU A 44 -0.94 12.67 -5.46
N CYS A 45 0.34 12.90 -5.79
CA CYS A 45 1.41 12.99 -4.78
C CYS A 45 1.18 14.09 -3.71
N PRO A 46 0.67 15.29 -4.03
CA PRO A 46 0.35 16.29 -3.01
C PRO A 46 -0.70 15.85 -2.00
N GLN A 47 -1.59 14.91 -2.37
CA GLN A 47 -2.64 14.40 -1.49
C GLN A 47 -2.13 13.33 -0.52
N MET A 48 -0.91 12.80 -0.71
CA MET A 48 -0.36 11.76 0.16
C MET A 48 -0.29 12.18 1.62
N CYS A 49 0.09 13.43 1.90
CA CYS A 49 0.13 13.95 3.28
C CYS A 49 -1.25 13.89 3.93
N ASP A 50 -2.29 14.33 3.23
CA ASP A 50 -3.66 14.34 3.73
C ASP A 50 -4.18 12.91 3.95
N VAL A 51 -3.82 11.98 3.06
CA VAL A 51 -4.17 10.56 3.16
C VAL A 51 -3.49 9.91 4.36
N TYR A 52 -2.19 10.16 4.58
CA TYR A 52 -1.48 9.63 5.74
C TYR A 52 -2.02 10.21 7.05
N GLU A 53 -2.26 11.52 7.11
CA GLU A 53 -2.84 12.19 8.29
C GLU A 53 -4.24 11.65 8.62
N SER A 54 -5.04 11.34 7.61
CA SER A 54 -6.41 10.85 7.77
C SER A 54 -6.51 9.33 7.89
N SER A 55 -5.39 8.60 7.91
CA SER A 55 -5.37 7.14 7.97
C SER A 55 -5.63 6.63 9.39
N TYR A 56 -6.29 5.48 9.52
CA TYR A 56 -6.45 4.82 10.82
C TYR A 56 -5.10 4.32 11.37
N CYS A 57 -4.29 3.72 10.50
CA CYS A 57 -2.94 3.27 10.79
C CYS A 57 -2.14 3.15 9.49
N GLU A 58 -0.82 3.30 9.60
CA GLU A 58 0.12 3.12 8.49
C GLU A 58 0.90 1.80 8.64
N ILE A 59 0.99 1.02 7.56
CA ILE A 59 1.73 -0.25 7.51
C ILE A 59 2.95 -0.05 6.61
N THR A 60 4.16 -0.04 7.19
CA THR A 60 5.39 0.33 6.46
C THR A 60 6.35 -0.86 6.29
N ALA A 61 6.57 -1.46 5.13
CA ALA A 61 7.53 -2.59 5.04
C ALA A 61 9.02 -2.17 5.14
N THR A 62 9.45 -1.52 6.23
CA THR A 62 10.74 -0.86 6.42
C THR A 62 11.98 -1.74 6.18
N PRO A 63 12.02 -3.04 6.54
CA PRO A 63 13.17 -3.88 6.23
C PRO A 63 13.11 -4.51 4.83
N ALA A 64 12.01 -4.38 4.10
CA ALA A 64 11.83 -5.01 2.79
C ALA A 64 12.49 -4.17 1.68
N MET A 65 13.26 -4.83 0.81
CA MET A 65 13.88 -4.21 -0.37
C MET A 65 12.90 -4.02 -1.51
N ASP A 66 11.87 -4.86 -1.59
CA ASP A 66 10.79 -4.79 -2.57
C ASP A 66 9.47 -5.40 -2.03
N GLY A 67 8.41 -5.40 -2.84
CA GLY A 67 7.11 -5.94 -2.43
C GLY A 67 7.06 -7.48 -2.33
N ALA A 68 8.12 -8.21 -2.71
CA ALA A 68 8.18 -9.67 -2.67
C ALA A 68 8.67 -10.23 -1.33
N GLU A 69 9.39 -9.43 -0.53
CA GLU A 69 9.98 -9.89 0.74
C GLU A 69 8.95 -10.03 1.88
N GLY A 70 7.89 -9.21 1.89
CA GLY A 70 6.84 -9.28 2.92
C GLY A 70 7.29 -8.71 4.27
N ARG A 71 6.42 -8.82 5.29
CA ARG A 71 6.63 -8.20 6.61
C ARG A 71 6.58 -9.18 7.79
N TYR A 72 6.08 -10.41 7.60
CA TYR A 72 6.21 -11.43 8.63
C TYR A 72 7.67 -11.85 8.76
N PHE A 73 8.26 -11.62 9.94
CA PHE A 73 9.50 -12.31 10.32
C PHE A 73 9.17 -13.81 10.33
N GLU A 74 9.80 -14.60 9.46
CA GLU A 74 9.87 -16.06 9.64
C GLU A 74 10.74 -16.41 10.84
#